data_AF-A0AAV4BN11-F1
#
_entry.id   AF-A0AAV4BN11-F1
#
_cell.length_a   1.000
_cell.length_b   1.000
_cell.length_c   1.000
_cell.angle_alpha   90.00
_cell.angle_beta   90.00
_cell.angle_gamma   90.00
#
_symmetry.space_group_name_H-M   'P 1'
#
loop_
_entity.id
_entity.type
_entity.pdbx_description
1 polymer ?
#
loop_
_entity_poly.entity_id
_entity_poly.type
_entity_poly.pdbx_seq_one_letter_code
_entity_poly.pdbx_strand_id
1 'polypeptide(L)'
;MAEISENSKAKYNFVGKSGLKVSNICLGTMTFGENQMGRPRQSDENLSHQILDRFAAYGGNFLDTADIYGRGNSEKIVGTWLERQPRDNFVVATKCRFNMDPEGNKNALGLSRRNITSSIENSLKRLRTDYVDIYQTHLFDDATPLEETLRTLDDLVRCGKIRYPGVSNVTGWQLEKIVQTQTRLGLNPIVSLQQQYNLACRESELEPFQVCKNEGIGVLPWSPLKGGLLTGKVRRDTKPTEGRLGWVAQDEKRQTPAEPAYSSLPSKVFDIIDTAEAIGKKHGRSTAQVALRWLLQKDVTTSIIIGATSLAQLDQNMAINDWSLSAEEDEDDDDDDDDDDDDDDDDDDDDDDDDDDDVHDDDDDDDDDDDDDDDDDDDDDDDDDENRLMQFMFWAKPYLFFTYDN
;
A
#
# COMPACT_ATOMS: atom_id res chain seq x y z
N MET A 1 10.75 28.95 -6.10
CA MET A 1 10.74 27.50 -5.79
C MET A 1 12.18 27.04 -5.70
N ALA A 2 12.48 26.00 -4.91
CA ALA A 2 13.83 25.45 -4.82
C ALA A 2 14.27 24.88 -6.18
N GLU A 3 15.56 25.03 -6.50
CA GLU A 3 16.16 24.42 -7.68
C GLU A 3 16.10 22.89 -7.56
N ILE A 4 15.74 22.20 -8.65
CA ILE A 4 15.70 20.73 -8.68
C ILE A 4 17.08 20.25 -9.09
N SER A 5 17.78 19.57 -8.17
CA SER A 5 19.07 18.96 -8.50
C SER A 5 18.88 17.81 -9.50
N GLU A 6 19.86 17.59 -10.39
CA GLU A 6 19.81 16.47 -11.34
C GLU A 6 19.67 15.11 -10.64
N ASN A 7 20.30 14.93 -9.47
CA ASN A 7 20.22 13.69 -8.69
C ASN A 7 18.83 13.46 -8.07
N SER A 8 18.04 14.52 -7.91
CA SER A 8 16.66 14.44 -7.39
C SER A 8 15.62 14.16 -8.46
N LYS A 9 15.99 14.19 -9.75
CA LYS A 9 15.04 13.91 -10.84
C LYS A 9 14.56 12.46 -10.81
N ALA A 10 13.37 12.26 -11.35
CA ALA A 10 12.75 10.95 -11.47
C ALA A 10 13.63 9.99 -12.28
N LYS A 11 13.72 8.76 -11.80
CA LYS A 11 14.28 7.63 -12.55
C LYS A 11 13.15 6.98 -13.35
N TYR A 12 13.47 6.20 -14.39
CA TYR A 12 12.46 5.57 -15.24
C TYR A 12 12.58 4.06 -15.22
N ASN A 13 11.43 3.40 -15.09
CA ASN A 13 11.29 1.94 -15.06
C ASN A 13 10.37 1.48 -16.20
N PHE A 14 10.59 0.27 -16.70
CA PHE A 14 9.59 -0.37 -17.56
C PHE A 14 8.38 -0.81 -16.74
N VAL A 15 7.18 -0.72 -17.31
CA VAL A 15 5.96 -1.23 -16.68
C VAL A 15 5.86 -2.73 -16.92
N GLY A 16 6.23 -3.53 -15.92
CA GLY A 16 6.35 -4.98 -16.06
C GLY A 16 7.27 -5.35 -17.23
N LYS A 17 6.86 -6.36 -18.02
CA LYS A 17 7.55 -6.79 -19.24
C LYS A 17 7.20 -5.98 -20.50
N SER A 18 6.44 -4.89 -20.36
CA SER A 18 6.04 -4.06 -21.51
C SER A 18 7.18 -3.13 -21.97
N GLY A 19 7.03 -2.53 -23.15
CA GLY A 19 7.95 -1.51 -23.65
C GLY A 19 7.67 -0.09 -23.12
N LEU A 20 6.65 0.09 -22.28
CA LEU A 20 6.28 1.40 -21.72
C LEU A 20 7.21 1.77 -20.57
N LYS A 21 7.78 2.98 -20.60
CA LYS A 21 8.60 3.53 -19.52
C LYS A 21 7.86 4.62 -18.76
N VAL A 22 7.87 4.52 -17.43
CA VAL A 22 7.27 5.50 -16.52
C VAL A 22 8.30 5.98 -15.51
N SER A 23 8.13 7.20 -15.01
CA SER A 23 8.86 7.68 -13.84
C SER A 23 8.58 6.76 -12.65
N ASN A 24 9.61 6.47 -11.85
CA ASN A 24 9.51 5.64 -10.64
C ASN A 24 8.59 6.24 -9.56
N ILE A 25 8.21 7.50 -9.72
CA ILE A 25 7.15 8.15 -8.96
C ILE A 25 6.04 8.55 -9.94
N CYS A 26 4.82 8.16 -9.63
CA CYS A 26 3.59 8.51 -10.30
C CYS A 26 2.85 9.57 -9.49
N LEU A 27 2.33 10.60 -10.15
CA LEU A 27 1.50 11.61 -9.50
C LEU A 27 0.03 11.21 -9.56
N GLY A 28 -0.52 10.80 -8.41
CA GLY A 28 -1.95 10.57 -8.23
C GLY A 28 -2.70 11.88 -8.07
N THR A 29 -3.88 11.99 -8.70
CA THR A 29 -4.63 13.24 -8.80
C THR A 29 -5.98 13.21 -8.07
N MET A 30 -6.19 12.26 -7.15
CA MET A 30 -7.44 12.11 -6.38
C MET A 30 -7.84 13.39 -5.64
N THR A 31 -6.87 14.21 -5.23
CA THR A 31 -7.10 15.47 -4.50
C THR A 31 -7.25 16.71 -5.39
N PHE A 32 -7.31 16.55 -6.72
CA PHE A 32 -7.44 17.67 -7.65
C PHE A 32 -8.90 18.01 -7.91
N GLY A 33 -9.22 19.29 -7.71
CA GLY A 33 -10.55 19.86 -7.87
C GLY A 33 -11.39 19.82 -6.59
N GLU A 34 -12.54 20.49 -6.62
CA GLU A 34 -13.48 20.50 -5.50
C GLU A 34 -13.93 19.09 -5.11
N ASN A 35 -13.97 18.82 -3.80
CA ASN A 35 -14.42 17.54 -3.30
C ASN A 35 -15.94 17.45 -3.25
N GLN A 36 -16.52 16.66 -4.14
CA GLN A 36 -17.96 16.38 -4.12
C GLN A 36 -18.36 15.30 -3.09
N MET A 37 -17.39 14.67 -2.43
CA MET A 37 -17.55 13.67 -1.37
C MET A 37 -17.11 14.19 0.02
N GLY A 38 -16.78 15.48 0.14
CA GLY A 38 -16.52 16.13 1.44
C GLY A 38 -15.19 15.82 2.13
N ARG A 39 -14.25 15.10 1.49
CA ARG A 39 -12.89 14.90 2.06
C ARG A 39 -12.09 16.22 2.06
N PRO A 40 -11.28 16.48 3.10
CA PRO A 40 -10.54 17.74 3.23
C PRO A 40 -9.37 17.85 2.27
N ARG A 41 -8.71 19.02 2.26
CA ARG A 41 -7.43 19.31 1.58
C ARG A 41 -7.43 18.93 0.09
N GLN A 42 -8.28 19.60 -0.68
CA GLN A 42 -8.21 19.53 -2.14
C GLN A 42 -7.35 20.67 -2.70
N SER A 43 -6.83 20.45 -3.90
CA SER A 43 -6.15 21.48 -4.69
C SER A 43 -7.12 22.03 -5.73
N ASP A 44 -7.33 23.34 -5.80
CA ASP A 44 -8.05 23.94 -6.90
C ASP A 44 -7.30 23.73 -8.24
N GLU A 45 -7.90 24.10 -9.37
CA GLU A 45 -7.29 23.90 -10.69
C GLU A 45 -5.92 24.59 -10.80
N ASN A 46 -5.77 25.80 -10.26
CA ASN A 46 -4.53 26.56 -10.33
C ASN A 46 -3.40 25.86 -9.55
N LEU A 47 -3.65 25.49 -8.29
CA LEU A 47 -2.67 24.75 -7.50
C LEU A 47 -2.38 23.38 -8.10
N SER A 48 -3.39 22.69 -8.63
CA SER A 48 -3.21 21.41 -9.31
C SER A 48 -2.29 21.53 -10.53
N HIS A 49 -2.45 22.59 -11.34
CA HIS A 49 -1.54 22.87 -12.46
C HIS A 49 -0.13 23.20 -11.99
N GLN A 50 0.04 23.95 -10.91
CA GLN A 50 1.37 24.20 -10.33
C GLN A 50 2.04 22.91 -9.84
N ILE A 51 1.29 22.00 -9.23
CA ILE A 51 1.78 20.67 -8.81
C ILE A 51 2.19 19.84 -10.04
N LEU A 52 1.36 19.83 -11.10
CA LEU A 52 1.67 19.13 -12.35
C LEU A 52 2.92 19.70 -13.05
N ASP A 53 3.04 21.02 -13.15
CA ASP A 53 4.21 21.70 -13.71
C ASP A 53 5.47 21.36 -12.92
N ARG A 54 5.37 21.37 -11.58
CA ARG A 54 6.48 21.04 -10.69
C ARG A 54 6.88 19.57 -10.82
N PHE A 55 5.92 18.65 -10.89
CA PHE A 55 6.17 17.22 -11.11
C PHE A 55 6.87 16.97 -12.45
N ALA A 56 6.40 17.60 -13.52
CA ALA A 56 7.06 17.55 -14.83
C ALA A 56 8.49 18.12 -14.79
N ALA A 57 8.73 19.18 -14.02
CA ALA A 57 10.08 19.74 -13.84
C ALA A 57 11.05 18.78 -13.11
N TYR A 58 10.53 17.87 -12.27
CA TYR A 58 11.32 16.77 -11.70
C TYR A 58 11.59 15.63 -12.69
N GLY A 59 11.10 15.72 -13.94
CA GLY A 59 11.14 14.62 -14.91
C GLY A 59 10.02 13.60 -14.72
N GLY A 60 9.05 13.87 -13.86
CA GLY A 60 7.87 13.03 -13.72
C GLY A 60 7.08 12.98 -15.03
N ASN A 61 6.77 11.78 -15.52
CA ASN A 61 5.97 11.60 -16.73
C ASN A 61 4.67 10.83 -16.50
N PHE A 62 4.49 10.21 -15.34
CA PHE A 62 3.39 9.30 -15.10
C PHE A 62 2.31 9.91 -14.20
N LEU A 63 1.10 10.03 -14.73
CA LEU A 63 -0.06 10.61 -14.06
C LEU A 63 -1.14 9.55 -13.85
N ASP A 64 -1.68 9.45 -12.63
CA ASP A 64 -2.78 8.55 -12.30
C ASP A 64 -4.02 9.33 -11.87
N THR A 65 -5.15 9.07 -12.54
CA THR A 65 -6.46 9.62 -12.22
C THR A 65 -7.53 8.53 -12.28
N ALA A 66 -8.80 8.89 -12.13
CA ALA A 66 -9.93 7.98 -12.34
C ALA A 66 -11.18 8.79 -12.67
N ASP A 67 -12.13 8.17 -13.37
CA ASP A 67 -13.43 8.77 -13.65
C ASP A 67 -14.14 9.27 -12.37
N ILE A 68 -14.09 8.49 -11.29
CA ILE A 68 -14.75 8.79 -10.03
C ILE A 68 -14.09 9.92 -9.22
N TYR A 69 -12.84 10.29 -9.50
CA TYR A 69 -12.13 11.30 -8.72
C TYR A 69 -12.75 12.69 -8.93
N GLY A 70 -13.34 13.22 -7.85
CA GLY A 70 -14.16 14.44 -7.90
C GLY A 70 -15.31 14.34 -8.89
N ARG A 71 -15.86 13.13 -9.12
CA ARG A 71 -16.85 12.82 -10.17
C ARG A 71 -16.43 13.38 -11.54
N GLY A 72 -15.19 13.10 -11.92
CA GLY A 72 -14.58 13.47 -13.20
C GLY A 72 -13.91 14.85 -13.19
N ASN A 73 -13.95 15.58 -12.08
CA ASN A 73 -13.29 16.89 -12.00
C ASN A 73 -11.76 16.76 -12.07
N SER A 74 -11.19 15.72 -11.46
CA SER A 74 -9.76 15.46 -11.52
C SER A 74 -9.29 15.27 -12.97
N GLU A 75 -10.00 14.45 -13.76
CA GLU A 75 -9.70 14.26 -15.19
C GLU A 75 -9.83 15.54 -16.01
N LYS A 76 -10.79 16.42 -15.69
CA LYS A 76 -10.92 17.72 -16.37
C LYS A 76 -9.71 18.61 -16.12
N ILE A 77 -9.25 18.67 -14.87
CA ILE A 77 -8.09 19.48 -14.46
C ILE A 77 -6.80 18.94 -15.08
N VAL A 78 -6.62 17.62 -15.08
CA VAL A 78 -5.50 16.98 -15.78
C VAL A 78 -5.59 17.26 -17.27
N GLY A 79 -6.77 17.18 -17.87
CA GLY A 79 -6.98 17.41 -19.30
C GLY A 79 -6.71 18.86 -19.73
N THR A 80 -7.16 19.86 -18.96
CA THR A 80 -6.85 21.28 -19.24
C THR A 80 -5.35 21.56 -19.15
N TRP A 81 -4.65 20.87 -18.26
CA TRP A 81 -3.20 20.96 -18.19
C TRP A 81 -2.52 20.25 -19.36
N LEU A 82 -2.93 19.02 -19.67
CA LEU A 82 -2.34 18.13 -20.68
C LEU A 82 -2.47 18.69 -22.10
N GLU A 83 -3.56 19.37 -22.42
CA GLU A 83 -3.78 20.03 -23.72
C GLU A 83 -2.69 21.08 -24.06
N ARG A 84 -1.99 21.61 -23.04
CA ARG A 84 -0.90 22.57 -23.20
C ARG A 84 0.48 21.91 -23.31
N GLN A 85 0.54 20.59 -23.17
CA GLN A 85 1.79 19.84 -23.13
C GLN A 85 2.00 19.06 -24.44
N PRO A 86 3.25 18.67 -24.76
CA PRO A 86 3.50 17.63 -25.74
C PRO A 86 2.95 16.30 -25.18
N ARG A 87 1.76 15.89 -25.61
CA ARG A 87 1.02 14.72 -25.08
C ARG A 87 1.88 13.46 -24.96
N ASP A 88 2.75 13.22 -25.94
CA ASP A 88 3.59 12.02 -26.02
C ASP A 88 4.71 11.98 -24.97
N ASN A 89 4.98 13.09 -24.26
CA ASN A 89 5.93 13.11 -23.15
C ASN A 89 5.35 12.53 -21.85
N PHE A 90 4.04 12.30 -21.79
CA PHE A 90 3.34 11.88 -20.58
C PHE A 90 2.67 10.52 -20.75
N VAL A 91 2.68 9.74 -19.68
CA VAL A 91 1.93 8.51 -19.52
C VAL A 91 0.73 8.82 -18.64
N VAL A 92 -0.48 8.60 -19.15
CA VAL A 92 -1.72 8.87 -18.42
C VAL A 92 -2.44 7.56 -18.14
N ALA A 93 -2.64 7.27 -16.85
CA ALA A 93 -3.50 6.20 -16.38
C ALA A 93 -4.84 6.74 -15.90
N THR A 94 -5.95 6.11 -16.32
CA THR A 94 -7.27 6.33 -15.72
C THR A 94 -7.99 5.00 -15.50
N LYS A 95 -9.14 5.04 -14.82
CA LYS A 95 -9.85 3.87 -14.33
C LYS A 95 -11.35 4.02 -14.52
N CYS A 96 -12.05 2.89 -14.60
CA CYS A 96 -13.50 2.83 -14.49
C CYS A 96 -13.93 1.64 -13.64
N ARG A 97 -15.10 1.77 -13.01
CA ARG A 97 -15.93 0.69 -12.41
C ARG A 97 -17.11 1.26 -11.62
N PHE A 98 -16.90 2.37 -10.92
CA PHE A 98 -17.90 2.96 -10.02
C PHE A 98 -19.00 3.71 -10.79
N ASN A 99 -20.15 3.91 -10.13
CA ASN A 99 -21.27 4.60 -10.76
C ASN A 99 -21.02 6.10 -10.90
N MET A 100 -20.86 6.55 -12.14
CA MET A 100 -20.65 7.95 -12.50
C MET A 100 -21.95 8.71 -12.80
N ASP A 101 -23.08 8.01 -12.87
CA ASP A 101 -24.37 8.61 -13.19
C ASP A 101 -25.02 9.18 -11.91
N PRO A 102 -25.26 10.50 -11.82
CA PRO A 102 -25.91 11.10 -10.65
C PRO A 102 -27.34 10.59 -10.44
N GLU A 103 -28.00 10.06 -11.47
CA GLU A 103 -29.35 9.50 -11.39
C GLU A 103 -29.34 8.03 -10.95
N GLY A 104 -28.18 7.42 -10.73
CA GLY A 104 -28.07 6.05 -10.24
C GLY A 104 -28.43 5.00 -11.29
N ASN A 105 -28.14 5.25 -12.57
CA ASN A 105 -28.36 4.26 -13.63
C ASN A 105 -27.61 2.96 -13.32
N LYS A 106 -28.38 1.86 -13.26
CA LYS A 106 -27.88 0.53 -12.91
C LYS A 106 -26.82 0.00 -13.88
N ASN A 107 -26.77 0.53 -15.11
CA ASN A 107 -25.80 0.12 -16.13
C ASN A 107 -24.54 1.01 -16.18
N ALA A 108 -24.44 2.00 -15.29
CA ALA A 108 -23.25 2.87 -15.16
C ALA A 108 -22.27 2.35 -14.09
N LEU A 109 -22.53 1.17 -13.51
CA LEU A 109 -21.69 0.49 -12.53
C LEU A 109 -21.14 -0.82 -13.12
N GLY A 110 -19.96 -1.23 -12.64
CA GLY A 110 -19.33 -2.52 -12.98
C GLY A 110 -18.49 -2.46 -14.25
N LEU A 111 -18.09 -3.64 -14.72
CA LEU A 111 -17.16 -3.85 -15.83
C LEU A 111 -17.82 -4.48 -17.06
N SER A 112 -19.12 -4.25 -17.23
CA SER A 112 -19.83 -4.60 -18.45
C SER A 112 -19.26 -3.84 -19.66
N ARG A 113 -19.40 -4.43 -20.85
CA ARG A 113 -18.98 -3.78 -22.11
C ARG A 113 -19.59 -2.39 -22.26
N ARG A 114 -20.87 -2.25 -21.89
CA ARG A 114 -21.60 -0.98 -21.96
C ARG A 114 -20.97 0.08 -21.06
N ASN A 115 -20.66 -0.27 -19.80
CA ASN A 115 -20.10 0.70 -18.88
C ASN A 115 -18.66 1.07 -19.25
N ILE A 116 -17.82 0.08 -19.57
CA ILE A 116 -16.41 0.29 -19.94
C ILE A 116 -16.29 1.24 -21.15
N THR A 117 -17.06 0.97 -22.21
CA THR A 117 -17.00 1.77 -23.45
C THR A 117 -17.54 3.20 -23.25
N SER A 118 -18.62 3.38 -22.49
CA SER A 118 -19.12 4.71 -22.13
C SER A 118 -18.13 5.48 -21.23
N SER A 119 -17.51 4.79 -20.27
CA SER A 119 -16.59 5.40 -19.30
C SER A 119 -15.32 5.90 -19.96
N ILE A 120 -14.71 5.13 -20.88
CA ILE A 120 -13.50 5.58 -21.59
C ILE A 120 -13.81 6.78 -22.49
N GLU A 121 -14.94 6.78 -23.21
CA GLU A 121 -15.35 7.91 -24.05
C GLU A 121 -15.50 9.21 -23.26
N ASN A 122 -16.10 9.12 -22.07
CA ASN A 122 -16.26 10.28 -21.21
C ASN A 122 -14.94 10.72 -20.58
N SER A 123 -14.07 9.77 -20.24
CA SER A 123 -12.74 10.04 -19.68
C SER A 123 -11.85 10.76 -20.71
N LEU A 124 -11.79 10.27 -21.96
CA LEU A 124 -11.03 10.91 -23.05
C LEU A 124 -11.49 12.34 -23.32
N LYS A 125 -12.79 12.62 -23.29
CA LYS A 125 -13.33 13.99 -23.41
C LYS A 125 -12.88 14.89 -22.27
N ARG A 126 -12.88 14.39 -21.02
CA ARG A 126 -12.43 15.18 -19.85
C ARG A 126 -10.92 15.40 -19.89
N LEU A 127 -10.15 14.38 -20.25
CA LEU A 127 -8.70 14.41 -20.38
C LEU A 127 -8.19 15.13 -21.64
N ARG A 128 -9.07 15.51 -22.57
CA ARG A 128 -8.74 16.21 -23.81
C ARG A 128 -7.65 15.52 -24.63
N THR A 129 -7.76 14.19 -24.75
CA THR A 129 -6.82 13.34 -25.48
C THR A 129 -7.59 12.24 -26.20
N ASP A 130 -7.04 11.72 -27.30
CA ASP A 130 -7.64 10.63 -28.08
C ASP A 130 -7.34 9.25 -27.49
N TYR A 131 -6.34 9.17 -26.59
CA TYR A 131 -5.94 7.93 -25.95
C TYR A 131 -5.44 8.14 -24.51
N VAL A 132 -5.53 7.08 -23.70
CA VAL A 132 -4.81 6.92 -22.44
C VAL A 132 -3.78 5.79 -22.56
N ASP A 133 -2.71 5.86 -21.79
CA ASP A 133 -1.62 4.90 -21.88
C ASP A 133 -1.97 3.62 -21.13
N ILE A 134 -2.51 3.75 -19.90
CA ILE A 134 -2.97 2.61 -19.11
C ILE A 134 -4.43 2.83 -18.75
N TYR A 135 -5.30 1.88 -19.08
CA TYR A 135 -6.69 1.91 -18.63
C TYR A 135 -6.97 0.74 -17.70
N GLN A 136 -7.37 1.08 -16.47
CA GLN A 136 -7.43 0.12 -15.38
C GLN A 136 -8.88 -0.19 -15.00
N THR A 137 -9.14 -1.45 -14.68
CA THR A 137 -10.34 -1.80 -13.91
C THR A 137 -10.11 -1.37 -12.46
N HIS A 138 -10.98 -0.53 -11.90
CA HIS A 138 -10.72 0.07 -10.57
C HIS A 138 -10.81 -0.96 -9.42
N LEU A 139 -11.62 -2.00 -9.60
CA LEU A 139 -11.80 -3.16 -8.71
C LEU A 139 -12.16 -4.38 -9.57
N PHE A 140 -12.09 -5.58 -9.00
CA PHE A 140 -12.74 -6.76 -9.58
C PHE A 140 -14.27 -6.58 -9.68
N ASP A 141 -14.89 -7.23 -10.66
CA ASP A 141 -16.35 -7.26 -10.84
C ASP A 141 -16.83 -8.71 -10.96
N ASP A 142 -17.46 -9.21 -9.90
CA ASP A 142 -18.01 -10.56 -9.86
C ASP A 142 -19.29 -10.73 -10.70
N ALA A 143 -19.94 -9.62 -11.09
CA ALA A 143 -21.22 -9.66 -11.78
C ALA A 143 -21.07 -9.82 -13.31
N THR A 144 -20.01 -9.26 -13.89
CA THR A 144 -19.76 -9.35 -15.33
C THR A 144 -18.89 -10.57 -15.65
N PRO A 145 -19.25 -11.41 -16.65
CA PRO A 145 -18.35 -12.47 -17.11
C PRO A 145 -16.98 -11.91 -17.50
N LEU A 146 -15.93 -12.49 -16.96
CA LEU A 146 -14.56 -11.98 -17.12
C LEU A 146 -14.15 -11.90 -18.61
N GLU A 147 -14.59 -12.84 -19.43
CA GLU A 147 -14.37 -12.80 -20.88
C GLU A 147 -14.98 -11.57 -21.56
N GLU A 148 -16.13 -11.07 -21.09
CA GLU A 148 -16.73 -9.85 -21.64
C GLU A 148 -15.87 -8.62 -21.31
N THR A 149 -15.44 -8.49 -20.06
CA THR A 149 -14.57 -7.41 -19.60
C THR A 149 -13.26 -7.41 -20.37
N LEU A 150 -12.55 -8.55 -20.42
CA LEU A 150 -11.24 -8.64 -21.06
C LEU A 150 -11.31 -8.43 -22.57
N ARG A 151 -12.33 -8.98 -23.25
CA ARG A 151 -12.53 -8.70 -24.69
C ARG A 151 -12.84 -7.24 -24.95
N THR A 152 -13.56 -6.58 -24.05
CA THR A 152 -13.86 -5.14 -24.19
C THR A 152 -12.59 -4.31 -24.07
N LEU A 153 -11.74 -4.57 -23.07
CA LEU A 153 -10.44 -3.90 -22.94
C LEU A 153 -9.55 -4.15 -24.16
N ASP A 154 -9.52 -5.39 -24.65
CA ASP A 154 -8.76 -5.78 -25.84
C ASP A 154 -9.25 -5.07 -27.12
N ASP A 155 -10.57 -4.90 -27.30
CA ASP A 155 -11.14 -4.09 -28.38
C ASP A 155 -10.75 -2.60 -28.26
N LEU A 156 -10.65 -2.07 -27.04
CA LEU A 156 -10.18 -0.69 -26.80
C LEU A 156 -8.70 -0.51 -27.16
N VAL A 157 -7.86 -1.53 -26.94
CA VAL A 157 -6.47 -1.54 -27.44
C VAL A 157 -6.48 -1.51 -28.98
N ARG A 158 -7.26 -2.40 -29.62
CA ARG A 158 -7.30 -2.49 -31.09
C ARG A 158 -7.79 -1.21 -31.77
N CYS A 159 -8.75 -0.50 -31.18
CA CYS A 159 -9.23 0.78 -31.72
C CYS A 159 -8.38 1.98 -31.29
N GLY A 160 -7.29 1.77 -30.53
CA GLY A 160 -6.30 2.79 -30.21
C GLY A 160 -6.68 3.78 -29.11
N LYS A 161 -7.77 3.52 -28.37
CA LYS A 161 -8.22 4.38 -27.26
C LYS A 161 -7.42 4.17 -25.98
N ILE A 162 -6.88 2.97 -25.80
CA ILE A 162 -5.98 2.65 -24.69
C ILE A 162 -4.72 2.01 -25.28
N ARG A 163 -3.54 2.23 -24.68
CA ARG A 163 -2.31 1.53 -25.11
C ARG A 163 -2.17 0.19 -24.40
N TYR A 164 -2.42 0.16 -23.10
CA TYR A 164 -2.28 -1.02 -22.28
C TYR A 164 -3.46 -1.17 -21.31
N PRO A 165 -3.97 -2.40 -21.10
CA PRO A 165 -4.89 -2.68 -20.00
C PRO A 165 -4.10 -2.86 -18.69
N GLY A 166 -4.72 -2.45 -17.58
CA GLY A 166 -4.24 -2.72 -16.23
C GLY A 166 -5.39 -3.08 -15.31
N VAL A 167 -5.08 -3.47 -14.08
CA VAL A 167 -6.08 -3.77 -13.04
C VAL A 167 -5.69 -3.13 -11.73
N SER A 168 -6.67 -2.90 -10.87
CA SER A 168 -6.48 -2.34 -9.54
C SER A 168 -7.27 -3.14 -8.52
N ASN A 169 -6.69 -3.31 -7.33
CA ASN A 169 -7.36 -3.91 -6.17
C ASN A 169 -7.97 -5.28 -6.46
N VAL A 170 -7.11 -6.23 -6.89
CA VAL A 170 -7.48 -7.63 -7.12
C VAL A 170 -6.66 -8.55 -6.23
N THR A 171 -7.23 -9.69 -5.84
CA THR A 171 -6.51 -10.74 -5.10
C THR A 171 -5.60 -11.56 -6.02
N GLY A 172 -4.73 -12.41 -5.44
CA GLY A 172 -3.84 -13.29 -6.21
C GLY A 172 -4.61 -14.22 -7.14
N TRP A 173 -5.61 -14.94 -6.62
CA TRP A 173 -6.45 -15.81 -7.45
C TRP A 173 -7.24 -15.06 -8.54
N GLN A 174 -7.70 -13.83 -8.27
CA GLN A 174 -8.39 -13.01 -9.27
C GLN A 174 -7.43 -12.60 -10.39
N LEU A 175 -6.23 -12.16 -10.01
CA LEU A 175 -5.19 -11.75 -10.95
C LEU A 175 -4.75 -12.92 -11.83
N GLU A 176 -4.49 -14.08 -11.24
CA GLU A 176 -4.13 -15.30 -11.98
C GLU A 176 -5.26 -15.73 -12.93
N LYS A 177 -6.52 -15.67 -12.48
CA LYS A 177 -7.68 -15.96 -13.33
C LYS A 177 -7.78 -14.98 -14.52
N ILE A 178 -7.45 -13.72 -14.32
CA ILE A 178 -7.37 -12.70 -15.39
C ILE A 178 -6.30 -13.10 -16.41
N VAL A 179 -5.08 -13.38 -15.95
CA VAL A 179 -3.93 -13.77 -16.78
C VAL A 179 -4.24 -15.03 -17.60
N GLN A 180 -4.74 -16.09 -16.95
CA GLN A 180 -5.08 -17.35 -17.60
C GLN A 180 -6.18 -17.16 -18.66
N THR A 181 -7.18 -16.32 -18.37
CA THR A 181 -8.26 -16.03 -19.31
C THR A 181 -7.76 -15.23 -20.51
N GLN A 182 -6.90 -14.23 -20.31
CA GLN A 182 -6.29 -13.48 -21.42
C GLN A 182 -5.45 -14.39 -22.31
N THR A 183 -4.62 -15.25 -21.71
CA THR A 183 -3.76 -16.21 -22.40
C THR A 183 -4.59 -17.19 -23.22
N ARG A 184 -5.60 -17.82 -22.62
CA ARG A 184 -6.51 -18.76 -23.29
C ARG A 184 -7.25 -18.13 -24.47
N LEU A 185 -7.61 -16.85 -24.36
CA LEU A 185 -8.34 -16.12 -25.41
C LEU A 185 -7.43 -15.42 -26.43
N GLY A 186 -6.11 -15.41 -26.23
CA GLY A 186 -5.16 -14.70 -27.09
C GLY A 186 -5.34 -13.17 -27.09
N LEU A 187 -5.68 -12.60 -25.93
CA LEU A 187 -5.89 -11.16 -25.77
C LEU A 187 -4.58 -10.44 -25.42
N ASN A 188 -4.56 -9.11 -25.59
CA ASN A 188 -3.45 -8.29 -25.07
C ASN A 188 -3.32 -8.46 -23.54
N PRO A 189 -2.10 -8.66 -23.01
CA PRO A 189 -1.88 -8.88 -21.58
C PRO A 189 -2.12 -7.60 -20.78
N ILE A 190 -2.59 -7.75 -19.54
CA ILE A 190 -2.46 -6.66 -18.57
C ILE A 190 -0.98 -6.38 -18.28
N VAL A 191 -0.62 -5.11 -18.10
CA VAL A 191 0.78 -4.72 -17.84
C VAL A 191 1.03 -4.26 -16.42
N SER A 192 -0.02 -3.88 -15.68
CA SER A 192 0.11 -3.33 -14.34
C SER A 192 -0.97 -3.78 -13.38
N LEU A 193 -0.57 -3.92 -12.11
CA LEU A 193 -1.43 -4.03 -10.94
C LEU A 193 -1.27 -2.77 -10.07
N GLN A 194 -2.34 -2.01 -9.88
CA GLN A 194 -2.39 -0.91 -8.91
C GLN A 194 -3.00 -1.37 -7.59
N GLN A 195 -2.18 -1.45 -6.54
CA GLN A 195 -2.53 -2.11 -5.27
C GLN A 195 -2.16 -1.26 -4.05
N GLN A 196 -2.92 -1.36 -2.96
CA GLN A 196 -2.54 -0.71 -1.71
C GLN A 196 -1.27 -1.39 -1.21
N TYR A 197 -0.21 -0.62 -1.01
CA TYR A 197 1.04 -1.16 -0.52
C TYR A 197 1.85 -0.07 0.19
N ASN A 198 2.27 -0.36 1.42
CA ASN A 198 3.05 0.51 2.30
C ASN A 198 3.52 -0.31 3.51
N LEU A 199 4.40 0.26 4.34
CA LEU A 199 4.94 -0.38 5.54
C LEU A 199 3.85 -1.05 6.43
N ALA A 200 2.67 -0.44 6.54
CA ALA A 200 1.58 -0.93 7.37
C ALA A 200 0.49 -1.71 6.60
N CYS A 201 0.75 -2.13 5.36
CA CYS A 201 -0.20 -2.87 4.51
C CYS A 201 0.58 -3.66 3.46
N ARG A 202 0.94 -4.91 3.80
CA ARG A 202 1.86 -5.77 3.04
C ARG A 202 1.24 -7.08 2.57
N GLU A 203 -0.06 -7.28 2.80
CA GLU A 203 -0.79 -8.52 2.50
C GLU A 203 -0.73 -8.91 1.01
N SER A 204 -0.45 -7.95 0.13
CA SER A 204 -0.31 -8.19 -1.31
C SER A 204 1.00 -8.90 -1.69
N GLU A 205 1.97 -8.99 -0.78
CA GLU A 205 3.22 -9.74 -0.96
C GLU A 205 2.98 -11.26 -1.01
N LEU A 206 1.93 -11.75 -0.34
CA LEU A 206 1.62 -13.18 -0.22
C LEU A 206 1.25 -13.83 -1.56
N GLU A 207 0.30 -13.27 -2.31
CA GLU A 207 -0.11 -13.84 -3.61
C GLU A 207 -0.09 -12.83 -4.77
N PRO A 208 -0.75 -11.65 -4.71
CA PRO A 208 -0.83 -10.76 -5.87
C PRO A 208 0.52 -10.41 -6.47
N PHE A 209 1.53 -10.15 -5.63
CA PHE A 209 2.86 -9.78 -6.08
C PHE A 209 3.66 -10.98 -6.60
N GLN A 210 3.43 -12.18 -6.08
CA GLN A 210 4.03 -13.40 -6.65
C GLN A 210 3.52 -13.67 -8.06
N VAL A 211 2.22 -13.48 -8.29
CA VAL A 211 1.65 -13.53 -9.66
C VAL A 211 2.26 -12.43 -10.53
N CYS A 212 2.44 -11.21 -10.00
CA CYS A 212 3.06 -10.13 -10.77
C CYS A 212 4.51 -10.46 -11.19
N LYS A 213 5.32 -11.02 -10.28
CA LYS A 213 6.69 -11.46 -10.56
C LYS A 213 6.71 -12.56 -11.62
N ASN A 214 5.85 -13.57 -11.49
CA ASN A 214 5.76 -14.68 -12.43
C ASN A 214 5.34 -14.24 -13.84
N GLU A 215 4.35 -13.34 -13.92
CA GLU A 215 3.72 -12.95 -15.18
C GLU A 215 4.36 -11.70 -15.81
N GLY A 216 5.30 -11.07 -15.12
CA GLY A 216 5.94 -9.83 -15.56
C GLY A 216 4.98 -8.65 -15.61
N ILE A 217 4.15 -8.50 -14.57
CA ILE A 217 3.20 -7.39 -14.39
C ILE A 217 3.84 -6.38 -13.44
N GLY A 218 3.83 -5.09 -13.81
CA GLY A 218 4.39 -4.04 -12.97
C GLY A 218 3.46 -3.68 -11.81
N VAL A 219 4.00 -3.51 -10.60
CA VAL A 219 3.19 -3.07 -9.45
C VAL A 219 3.26 -1.56 -9.28
N LEU A 220 2.09 -0.96 -9.07
CA LEU A 220 1.87 0.47 -8.85
C LEU A 220 1.28 0.71 -7.45
N PRO A 221 2.11 0.83 -6.39
CA PRO A 221 1.63 1.05 -5.02
C PRO A 221 0.83 2.33 -4.89
N TRP A 222 -0.38 2.25 -4.32
CA TRP A 222 -1.16 3.43 -3.95
C TRP A 222 -1.31 3.57 -2.43
N SER A 223 -1.62 4.79 -1.99
CA SER A 223 -1.59 5.23 -0.57
C SER A 223 -0.27 4.84 0.14
N PRO A 224 0.88 5.23 -0.42
CA PRO A 224 2.18 4.84 0.12
C PRO A 224 2.44 5.40 1.53
N LEU A 225 1.69 6.45 1.93
CA LEU A 225 1.74 7.06 3.26
C LEU A 225 0.49 6.78 4.12
N LYS A 226 -0.38 5.84 3.70
CA LYS A 226 -1.62 5.42 4.39
C LYS A 226 -2.43 6.60 4.97
N GLY A 227 -2.85 7.51 4.08
CA GLY A 227 -3.66 8.68 4.49
C GLY A 227 -2.88 9.81 5.17
N GLY A 228 -1.56 9.65 5.35
CA GLY A 228 -0.69 10.53 6.13
C GLY A 228 -0.20 9.90 7.44
N LEU A 229 -0.56 8.63 7.72
CA LEU A 229 -0.18 7.90 8.92
C LEU A 229 1.34 7.78 9.02
N LEU A 230 1.98 7.36 7.93
CA LEU A 230 3.42 7.12 7.82
C LEU A 230 4.23 8.41 7.59
N THR A 231 3.76 9.54 8.13
CA THR A 231 4.47 10.83 8.03
C THR A 231 5.19 11.23 9.32
N GLY A 232 5.07 10.43 10.38
CA GLY A 232 5.60 10.73 11.72
C GLY A 232 4.76 11.73 12.52
N LYS A 233 3.61 12.17 11.98
CA LYS A 233 2.70 13.14 12.65
C LYS A 233 1.68 12.48 13.58
N VAL A 234 1.49 11.17 13.45
CA VAL A 234 0.58 10.37 14.28
C VAL A 234 1.44 9.57 15.25
N ARG A 235 1.10 9.58 16.55
CA ARG A 235 1.82 8.87 17.62
C ARG A 235 0.82 8.12 18.52
N ARG A 236 1.31 7.16 19.31
CA ARG A 236 0.51 6.24 20.14
C ARG A 236 -0.55 6.93 21.02
N ASP A 237 -0.20 8.09 21.58
CA ASP A 237 -1.09 8.86 22.46
C ASP A 237 -1.49 10.23 21.89
N THR A 238 -1.20 10.48 20.62
CA THR A 238 -1.52 11.74 19.94
C THR A 238 -2.45 11.51 18.78
N LYS A 239 -3.74 11.67 19.05
CA LYS A 239 -4.79 11.61 18.04
C LYS A 239 -4.55 12.68 16.95
N PRO A 240 -4.63 12.33 15.65
CA PRO A 240 -4.45 13.29 14.59
C PRO A 240 -5.55 14.35 14.62
N THR A 241 -5.18 15.61 14.45
CA THR A 241 -6.10 16.75 14.38
C THR A 241 -6.19 17.37 12.99
N GLU A 242 -5.25 17.02 12.12
CA GLU A 242 -5.06 17.62 10.81
C GLU A 242 -5.07 16.60 9.66
N GLY A 243 -5.28 17.10 8.44
CA GLY A 243 -5.22 16.27 7.24
C GLY A 243 -6.38 15.28 7.15
N ARG A 244 -6.19 14.24 6.33
CA ARG A 244 -7.23 13.22 6.12
C ARG A 244 -7.49 12.40 7.37
N LEU A 245 -6.43 12.02 8.10
CA LEU A 245 -6.56 11.31 9.36
C LEU A 245 -7.21 12.16 10.45
N GLY A 246 -6.90 13.46 10.54
CA GLY A 246 -7.61 14.38 11.43
C GLY A 246 -9.11 14.46 11.15
N TRP A 247 -9.49 14.43 9.88
CA TRP A 247 -10.90 14.40 9.46
C TRP A 247 -11.60 13.09 9.77
N VAL A 248 -10.91 11.94 9.69
CA VAL A 248 -11.43 10.64 10.18
C VAL A 248 -11.51 10.63 11.70
N ALA A 249 -10.53 11.20 12.40
CA ALA A 249 -10.52 11.30 13.86
C ALA A 249 -11.71 12.10 14.43
N GLN A 250 -12.30 13.03 13.66
CA GLN A 250 -13.52 13.74 14.06
C GLN A 250 -14.77 12.86 14.02
N ASP A 251 -14.81 11.84 13.15
CA ASP A 251 -15.89 10.89 13.01
C ASP A 251 -15.35 9.63 12.34
N GLU A 252 -15.02 8.64 13.17
CA GLU A 252 -14.31 7.42 12.74
C GLU A 252 -15.14 6.54 11.80
N LYS A 253 -16.45 6.84 11.62
CA LYS A 253 -17.27 6.22 10.57
C LYS A 253 -16.80 6.57 9.15
N ARG A 254 -15.97 7.61 9.02
CA ARG A 254 -15.34 8.03 7.75
C ARG A 254 -14.12 7.20 7.38
N GLN A 255 -13.72 6.25 8.22
CA GLN A 255 -12.53 5.45 8.00
C GLN A 255 -12.59 4.70 6.67
N THR A 256 -11.43 4.51 6.07
CA THR A 256 -11.27 3.65 4.89
C THR A 256 -10.00 2.81 5.07
N PRO A 257 -9.76 1.78 4.25
CA PRO A 257 -8.48 1.08 4.23
C PRO A 257 -7.27 2.02 4.05
N ALA A 258 -7.45 3.13 3.34
CA ALA A 258 -6.43 4.14 3.12
C ALA A 258 -6.28 5.14 4.27
N GLU A 259 -7.33 5.32 5.07
CA GLU A 259 -7.41 6.28 6.18
C GLU A 259 -8.08 5.61 7.40
N PRO A 260 -7.35 4.76 8.14
CA PRO A 260 -7.91 3.99 9.25
C PRO A 260 -8.35 4.88 10.41
N ALA A 261 -9.30 4.40 11.22
CA ALA A 261 -9.65 5.04 12.49
C ALA A 261 -8.45 4.98 13.45
N TYR A 262 -8.20 6.07 14.18
CA TYR A 262 -7.07 6.13 15.12
C TYR A 262 -7.25 5.12 16.26
N SER A 263 -8.48 4.97 16.75
CA SER A 263 -8.83 4.04 17.83
C SER A 263 -8.64 2.56 17.49
N SER A 264 -8.52 2.20 16.19
CA SER A 264 -8.36 0.84 15.72
C SER A 264 -6.95 0.52 15.21
N LEU A 265 -6.00 1.45 15.36
CA LEU A 265 -4.61 1.21 14.97
C LEU A 265 -3.97 0.21 15.95
N PRO A 266 -3.43 -0.92 15.47
CA PRO A 266 -2.69 -1.86 16.31
C PRO A 266 -1.35 -1.24 16.76
N SER A 267 -0.79 -1.74 17.86
CA SER A 267 0.52 -1.31 18.39
C SER A 267 1.62 -1.35 17.34
N LYS A 268 1.69 -2.44 16.55
CA LYS A 268 2.68 -2.67 15.48
C LYS A 268 2.77 -1.52 14.47
N VAL A 269 1.68 -0.78 14.22
CA VAL A 269 1.70 0.40 13.33
C VAL A 269 2.52 1.54 13.92
N PHE A 270 2.48 1.73 15.23
CA PHE A 270 3.27 2.76 15.89
C PHE A 270 4.74 2.36 15.96
N ASP A 271 5.03 1.07 16.16
CA ASP A 271 6.38 0.53 16.14
C ASP A 271 7.04 0.79 14.77
N ILE A 272 6.32 0.49 13.67
CA ILE A 272 6.73 0.85 12.29
C ILE A 272 7.03 2.35 12.14
N ILE A 273 6.21 3.23 12.73
CA ILE A 273 6.41 4.68 12.64
C ILE A 273 7.67 5.10 13.39
N ASP A 274 7.91 4.53 14.57
CA ASP A 274 9.05 4.82 15.43
C ASP A 274 10.36 4.33 14.77
N THR A 275 10.37 3.13 14.19
CA THR A 275 11.48 2.58 13.39
C THR A 275 11.78 3.48 12.18
N ALA A 276 10.77 3.83 11.38
CA ALA A 276 10.94 4.72 10.24
C ALA A 276 11.41 6.14 10.65
N GLU A 277 11.06 6.62 11.84
CA GLU A 277 11.58 7.87 12.39
C GLU A 277 13.06 7.75 12.78
N ALA A 278 13.47 6.65 13.41
CA ALA A 278 14.85 6.38 13.79
C ALA A 278 15.77 6.30 12.55
N ILE A 279 15.37 5.53 11.54
CA ILE A 279 16.05 5.46 10.23
C ILE A 279 16.11 6.85 9.59
N GLY A 280 14.99 7.60 9.62
CA GLY A 280 14.93 8.96 9.12
C GLY A 280 15.98 9.87 9.77
N LYS A 281 16.12 9.83 11.11
CA LYS A 281 17.13 10.59 11.85
C LYS A 281 18.55 10.22 11.42
N LYS A 282 18.86 8.93 11.26
CA LYS A 282 20.18 8.44 10.81
C LYS A 282 20.57 8.99 9.43
N HIS A 283 19.61 9.06 8.50
CA HIS A 283 19.85 9.51 7.12
C HIS A 283 19.58 11.00 6.88
N GLY A 284 19.13 11.75 7.90
CA GLY A 284 18.71 13.15 7.74
C GLY A 284 17.46 13.31 6.86
N ARG A 285 16.54 12.34 6.91
CA ARG A 285 15.32 12.27 6.10
C ARG A 285 14.08 12.24 6.99
N SER A 286 12.94 12.64 6.44
CA SER A 286 11.66 12.52 7.15
C SER A 286 11.14 11.08 7.13
N THR A 287 10.32 10.70 8.11
CA THR A 287 9.60 9.41 8.15
C THR A 287 8.85 9.12 6.84
N ALA A 288 8.24 10.15 6.25
CA ALA A 288 7.57 10.02 4.95
C ALA A 288 8.55 9.64 3.83
N GLN A 289 9.75 10.24 3.79
CA GLN A 289 10.76 9.89 2.79
C GLN A 289 11.28 8.47 2.99
N VAL A 290 11.43 8.00 4.22
CA VAL A 290 11.79 6.60 4.53
C VAL A 290 10.74 5.64 3.97
N ALA A 291 9.47 5.86 4.30
CA ALA A 291 8.37 5.02 3.82
C ALA A 291 8.26 4.98 2.28
N LEU A 292 8.44 6.12 1.62
CA LEU A 292 8.45 6.18 0.15
C LEU A 292 9.69 5.50 -0.45
N ARG A 293 10.85 5.63 0.21
CA ARG A 293 12.11 5.06 -0.25
C ARG A 293 12.11 3.54 -0.15
N TRP A 294 11.59 2.99 0.95
CA TRP A 294 11.37 1.56 1.14
C TRP A 294 10.56 0.97 -0.01
N LEU A 295 9.40 1.58 -0.33
CA LEU A 295 8.57 1.12 -1.44
C LEU A 295 9.30 1.13 -2.80
N LEU A 296 10.14 2.14 -3.05
CA LEU A 296 10.94 2.23 -4.27
C LEU A 296 12.05 1.18 -4.37
N GLN A 297 12.47 0.59 -3.26
CA GLN A 297 13.50 -0.45 -3.23
C GLN A 297 12.94 -1.85 -3.40
N LYS A 298 11.64 -2.05 -3.17
CA LYS A 298 11.00 -3.34 -3.39
C LYS A 298 11.05 -3.74 -4.87
N ASP A 299 11.52 -4.95 -5.12
CA ASP A 299 11.79 -5.50 -6.45
C ASP A 299 10.56 -5.50 -7.37
N VAL A 300 9.37 -5.69 -6.81
CA VAL A 300 8.11 -5.72 -7.53
C VAL A 300 7.62 -4.32 -7.95
N THR A 301 8.08 -3.27 -7.26
CA THR A 301 7.58 -1.91 -7.45
C THR A 301 8.10 -1.29 -8.75
N THR A 302 7.17 -0.98 -9.67
CA THR A 302 7.48 -0.22 -10.89
C THR A 302 7.49 1.28 -10.62
N SER A 303 6.43 1.80 -9.98
CA SER A 303 6.26 3.22 -9.70
C SER A 303 5.30 3.45 -8.54
N ILE A 304 5.66 4.29 -7.58
CA ILE A 304 4.81 4.60 -6.43
C ILE A 304 3.86 5.76 -6.75
N ILE A 305 2.57 5.63 -6.41
CA ILE A 305 1.56 6.66 -6.64
C ILE A 305 1.48 7.57 -5.41
N ILE A 306 2.11 8.73 -5.51
CA ILE A 306 2.06 9.76 -4.46
C ILE A 306 0.87 10.70 -4.64
N GLY A 307 0.43 11.31 -3.55
CA GLY A 307 -0.49 12.45 -3.58
C GLY A 307 0.14 13.66 -2.91
N ALA A 308 -0.16 14.86 -3.41
CA ALA A 308 0.29 16.11 -2.81
C ALA A 308 -0.82 17.17 -2.89
N THR A 309 -0.94 17.99 -1.85
CA THR A 309 -1.89 19.11 -1.78
C THR A 309 -1.16 20.44 -1.61
N SER A 310 0.15 20.45 -1.84
CA SER A 310 1.02 21.63 -1.82
C SER A 310 2.33 21.31 -2.55
N LEU A 311 2.99 22.35 -3.06
CA LEU A 311 4.31 22.22 -3.68
C LEU A 311 5.37 21.70 -2.70
N ALA A 312 5.30 22.09 -1.43
CA ALA A 312 6.24 21.61 -0.41
C ALA A 312 6.14 20.10 -0.17
N GLN A 313 4.92 19.55 -0.12
CA GLN A 313 4.72 18.11 -0.03
C GLN A 313 5.21 17.38 -1.27
N LEU A 314 4.95 17.93 -2.46
CA LEU A 314 5.46 17.35 -3.70
C LEU A 314 7.00 17.32 -3.68
N ASP A 315 7.65 18.43 -3.36
CA ASP A 315 9.11 18.53 -3.31
C ASP A 315 9.71 17.53 -2.30
N GLN A 316 9.08 17.36 -1.13
CA GLN A 316 9.48 16.36 -0.13
C GLN A 316 9.34 14.93 -0.65
N ASN A 317 8.20 14.61 -1.27
CA ASN A 317 7.93 13.28 -1.80
C ASN A 317 8.84 12.93 -3.00
N MET A 318 9.27 13.92 -3.78
CA MET A 318 10.19 13.72 -4.90
C MET A 318 11.66 13.58 -4.48
N ALA A 319 12.03 14.09 -3.30
CA ALA A 319 13.39 14.05 -2.77
C ALA A 319 13.74 12.69 -2.12
N ILE A 320 13.60 11.60 -2.87
CA ILE A 320 13.83 10.21 -2.45
C ILE A 320 14.72 9.39 -3.42
N ASN A 321 15.20 10.03 -4.49
CA ASN A 321 15.99 9.38 -5.54
C ASN A 321 17.51 9.41 -5.31
N ASP A 322 17.97 10.30 -4.42
CA ASP A 322 19.36 10.67 -4.16
C ASP A 322 20.02 9.91 -3.01
N TRP A 323 19.30 8.99 -2.36
CA TRP A 323 19.77 8.18 -1.24
C TRP A 323 19.08 6.81 -1.24
N SER A 324 19.52 5.89 -0.37
CA SER A 324 18.96 4.53 -0.22
C SER A 324 18.98 4.09 1.24
N LEU A 325 18.05 3.19 1.59
CA LEU A 325 18.14 2.37 2.79
C LEU A 325 19.27 1.34 2.61
N SER A 326 19.94 0.97 3.70
CA SER A 326 20.84 -0.19 3.73
C SER A 326 20.04 -1.50 3.60
N ALA A 327 20.73 -2.64 3.47
CA ALA A 327 20.08 -3.95 3.37
C ALA A 327 19.30 -4.27 4.66
N GLU A 328 19.96 -4.13 5.81
CA GLU A 328 19.35 -4.23 7.16
C GLU A 328 18.08 -3.37 7.25
N GLU A 329 18.18 -2.05 6.97
CA GLU A 329 17.02 -1.14 7.03
C GLU A 329 15.90 -1.41 6.00
N ASP A 330 16.13 -2.27 5.01
CA ASP A 330 15.13 -2.68 4.00
C ASP A 330 14.55 -4.08 4.32
N GLU A 331 15.26 -4.91 5.09
CA GLU A 331 14.90 -6.25 5.57
C GLU A 331 14.20 -6.21 6.95
N ASP A 332 14.59 -5.30 7.85
CA ASP A 332 14.15 -5.17 9.27
C ASP A 332 12.64 -4.87 9.51
N ASP A 333 11.76 -5.05 8.53
CA ASP A 333 10.30 -5.07 8.76
C ASP A 333 9.71 -6.50 8.77
N ASP A 334 10.52 -7.54 8.49
CA ASP A 334 10.08 -8.94 8.45
C ASP A 334 10.59 -9.81 9.61
N ASP A 335 11.78 -9.54 10.17
CA ASP A 335 12.51 -10.50 11.01
C ASP A 335 12.49 -10.24 12.53
N ASP A 336 11.77 -9.21 13.03
CA ASP A 336 11.65 -8.94 14.49
C ASP A 336 10.79 -9.98 15.26
N ASP A 337 10.53 -11.16 14.70
CA ASP A 337 9.68 -12.21 15.31
C ASP A 337 10.32 -13.64 15.28
N ASP A 338 11.60 -13.84 14.89
CA ASP A 338 12.17 -15.19 14.62
C ASP A 338 13.42 -15.62 15.43
N ASP A 339 13.81 -14.93 16.52
CA ASP A 339 15.04 -15.25 17.30
C ASP A 339 14.81 -16.00 18.64
N ASP A 340 13.82 -16.91 18.75
CA ASP A 340 13.63 -17.76 19.96
C ASP A 340 13.07 -19.17 19.63
N ASP A 341 13.72 -19.96 18.75
CA ASP A 341 13.40 -21.39 18.60
C ASP A 341 14.58 -22.16 17.97
N ASP A 342 15.64 -22.40 18.74
CA ASP A 342 16.62 -23.47 18.47
C ASP A 342 17.24 -23.88 19.82
N ASP A 343 16.64 -24.86 20.49
CA ASP A 343 17.31 -25.95 21.22
C ASP A 343 16.30 -26.63 22.17
N ASP A 344 15.89 -27.87 21.86
CA ASP A 344 15.55 -28.92 22.83
C ASP A 344 15.15 -30.22 22.10
N ASP A 345 16.17 -30.94 21.64
CA ASP A 345 16.13 -32.39 21.40
C ASP A 345 17.45 -32.94 21.98
N ASP A 346 17.40 -33.54 23.18
CA ASP A 346 18.20 -34.68 23.61
C ASP A 346 18.18 -34.77 25.16
N ASP A 347 17.56 -35.80 25.72
CA ASP A 347 18.07 -36.52 26.88
C ASP A 347 17.25 -37.81 27.09
N ASP A 348 17.76 -38.88 26.47
CA ASP A 348 17.49 -40.27 26.83
C ASP A 348 18.74 -40.84 27.53
N ASP A 349 18.47 -41.73 28.49
CA ASP A 349 19.27 -42.84 29.01
C ASP A 349 19.99 -42.71 30.39
N ASP A 350 19.38 -43.47 31.32
CA ASP A 350 19.94 -44.55 32.16
C ASP A 350 20.78 -44.24 33.42
N ASP A 351 20.27 -44.67 34.59
CA ASP A 351 20.77 -45.86 35.31
C ASP A 351 20.00 -46.14 36.64
N ASP A 352 19.27 -47.26 36.64
CA ASP A 352 19.28 -48.39 37.59
C ASP A 352 19.06 -48.26 39.13
N ASP A 353 18.01 -49.00 39.54
CA ASP A 353 17.97 -50.11 40.53
C ASP A 353 17.52 -49.95 42.01
N ASP A 354 16.51 -50.80 42.30
CA ASP A 354 16.27 -51.66 43.46
C ASP A 354 15.44 -51.21 44.71
N ASP A 355 14.24 -51.83 44.75
CA ASP A 355 13.66 -52.70 45.80
C ASP A 355 12.98 -52.17 47.09
N ASP A 356 11.73 -52.63 47.18
CA ASP A 356 11.01 -53.26 48.30
C ASP A 356 10.45 -52.49 49.53
N ASP A 357 9.12 -52.54 49.58
CA ASP A 357 8.23 -52.97 50.67
C ASP A 357 8.14 -52.26 52.05
N ASP A 358 6.87 -51.93 52.35
CA ASP A 358 6.14 -52.14 53.61
C ASP A 358 6.31 -51.22 54.85
N VAL A 359 5.17 -50.53 55.14
CA VAL A 359 4.38 -50.65 56.39
C VAL A 359 4.63 -49.73 57.61
N HIS A 360 3.49 -49.16 58.07
CA HIS A 360 3.06 -48.71 59.42
C HIS A 360 3.57 -47.41 60.07
N ASP A 361 2.57 -46.54 60.30
CA ASP A 361 2.08 -45.98 61.58
C ASP A 361 2.99 -45.20 62.55
N ASP A 362 2.40 -44.05 62.92
CA ASP A 362 2.29 -43.44 64.25
C ASP A 362 3.45 -42.55 64.80
N ASP A 363 3.00 -41.32 65.04
CA ASP A 363 3.11 -40.55 66.29
C ASP A 363 4.31 -39.63 66.56
N ASP A 364 3.90 -38.42 66.91
CA ASP A 364 4.35 -37.56 68.01
C ASP A 364 5.46 -36.52 67.80
N ASP A 365 4.99 -35.28 67.99
CA ASP A 365 5.49 -34.28 68.94
C ASP A 365 6.53 -33.23 68.50
N ASP A 366 6.03 -32.00 68.61
CA ASP A 366 6.56 -30.88 69.39
C ASP A 366 7.67 -29.98 68.80
N ASP A 367 7.22 -28.74 68.64
CA ASP A 367 7.75 -27.53 69.27
C ASP A 367 8.97 -26.81 68.68
N ASP A 368 8.67 -25.53 68.40
CA ASP A 368 9.35 -24.34 68.85
C ASP A 368 10.61 -23.84 68.12
N ASP A 369 10.38 -22.65 67.56
CA ASP A 369 11.08 -21.40 67.88
C ASP A 369 12.32 -20.97 67.10
N ASP A 370 12.17 -19.71 66.67
CA ASP A 370 13.11 -18.61 66.67
C ASP A 370 14.20 -18.53 65.59
N ASP A 371 13.98 -17.54 64.70
CA ASP A 371 14.80 -16.33 64.56
C ASP A 371 16.31 -16.51 64.78
N ASP A 372 17.09 -16.21 63.74
CA ASP A 372 17.97 -15.03 63.80
C ASP A 372 18.63 -14.74 62.44
N ASP A 373 18.74 -13.43 62.22
CA ASP A 373 19.40 -12.73 61.12
C ASP A 373 20.89 -13.07 60.98
N ASP A 374 21.42 -13.01 59.76
CA ASP A 374 22.81 -12.67 59.40
C ASP A 374 22.81 -12.43 57.86
N ASP A 375 22.81 -11.19 57.39
CA ASP A 375 23.97 -10.33 57.09
C ASP A 375 24.65 -10.62 55.72
N ASP A 376 24.76 -9.53 54.97
CA ASP A 376 25.81 -9.15 54.02
C ASP A 376 25.81 -9.64 52.54
N ASP A 377 25.60 -8.62 51.69
CA ASP A 377 26.45 -8.15 50.59
C ASP A 377 26.45 -8.80 49.18
N ASP A 378 26.11 -7.91 48.25
CA ASP A 378 26.75 -7.60 46.96
C ASP A 378 26.59 -8.51 45.72
N ASP A 379 25.99 -7.85 44.72
CA ASP A 379 26.36 -7.73 43.31
C ASP A 379 26.23 -8.90 42.31
N ASP A 380 25.51 -8.51 41.23
CA ASP A 380 25.69 -8.84 39.82
C ASP A 380 25.05 -10.11 39.19
N ASP A 381 24.56 -9.84 37.98
CA ASP A 381 24.25 -10.70 36.83
C ASP A 381 22.85 -11.34 36.74
N ASP A 382 22.02 -10.65 35.92
CA ASP A 382 21.36 -11.11 34.68
C ASP A 382 20.92 -12.59 34.53
N ASP A 383 19.78 -12.70 33.84
CA ASP A 383 19.18 -13.87 33.18
C ASP A 383 18.29 -14.79 34.03
N ASP A 384 16.98 -14.75 33.76
CA ASP A 384 16.08 -15.92 33.69
C ASP A 384 14.63 -15.46 33.46
N ASP A 385 14.33 -15.14 32.20
CA ASP A 385 13.00 -15.24 31.61
C ASP A 385 13.01 -16.56 30.82
N GLU A 386 12.30 -17.60 31.26
CA GLU A 386 11.84 -18.70 30.40
C GLU A 386 11.01 -19.74 31.18
N ASN A 387 9.69 -19.57 31.19
CA ASN A 387 8.78 -20.70 30.93
C ASN A 387 7.35 -20.20 30.75
N ARG A 388 6.90 -20.09 29.49
CA ARG A 388 5.56 -20.53 29.03
C ARG A 388 5.32 -20.06 27.60
N LEU A 389 5.81 -20.85 26.64
CA LEU A 389 5.31 -20.87 25.27
C LEU A 389 4.88 -22.29 24.89
N MET A 390 3.69 -22.37 24.28
CA MET A 390 3.32 -23.29 23.18
C MET A 390 1.80 -23.23 22.95
N GLN A 391 1.39 -22.45 21.93
CA GLN A 391 0.29 -22.71 20.96
C GLN A 391 -0.19 -21.38 20.33
N PHE A 392 -0.02 -21.20 19.01
CA PHE A 392 -1.10 -21.00 18.01
C PHE A 392 -0.58 -20.41 16.67
N MET A 393 -0.32 -21.29 15.70
CA MET A 393 -0.57 -21.00 14.28
C MET A 393 -2.08 -20.88 14.02
N PHE A 394 -2.45 -20.15 12.96
CA PHE A 394 -3.80 -19.73 12.52
C PHE A 394 -4.30 -18.40 13.10
N TRP A 395 -4.13 -17.33 12.31
CA TRP A 395 -5.26 -16.45 12.01
C TRP A 395 -5.14 -15.67 10.70
N ALA A 396 -5.51 -16.33 9.61
CA ALA A 396 -6.16 -15.63 8.50
C ALA A 396 -7.61 -15.31 8.92
N LYS A 397 -7.87 -14.09 9.42
CA LYS A 397 -9.18 -13.49 9.13
C LYS A 397 -9.05 -12.73 7.81
N PRO A 398 -9.73 -13.20 6.76
CA PRO A 398 -9.85 -12.42 5.55
C PRO A 398 -10.75 -11.22 5.86
N TYR A 399 -10.17 -10.02 6.00
CA TYR A 399 -10.92 -8.80 5.66
C TYR A 399 -10.97 -8.68 4.13
N LEU A 400 -11.59 -9.68 3.51
CA LEU A 400 -11.91 -9.73 2.09
C LEU A 400 -13.42 -9.52 1.95
N PHE A 401 -13.88 -8.39 2.46
CA PHE A 401 -15.19 -7.85 2.17
C PHE A 401 -15.04 -6.34 1.96
N PHE A 402 -14.71 -5.96 0.73
CA PHE A 402 -14.98 -4.60 0.26
C PHE A 402 -16.50 -4.43 0.08
N THR A 403 -17.22 -4.18 1.18
CA THR A 403 -18.54 -3.58 1.08
C THR A 403 -18.35 -2.06 1.06
N TYR A 404 -18.23 -1.51 -0.14
CA TYR A 404 -18.57 -0.11 -0.34
C TYR A 404 -20.09 -0.04 -0.43
N ASP A 405 -20.73 0.56 0.58
CA ASP A 405 -22.16 0.89 0.50
C ASP A 405 -22.41 1.77 -0.73
N ASN A 406 -23.47 1.41 -1.46
CA ASN A 406 -23.92 1.91 -2.77
C ASN A 406 -23.71 3.38 -3.09
#